data_AF-F1LHR5-F1
#
_entry.id   AF-F1LHR5-F1
#
_cell.length_a   1.000
_cell.length_b   1.000
_cell.length_c   1.000
_cell.angle_alpha   90.00
_cell.angle_beta   90.00
_cell.angle_gamma   90.00
#
_symmetry.space_group_name_H-M   'P 1'
#
loop_
_entity.id
_entity.type
_entity.pdbx_description
1 polymer ?
#
loop_
_entity_poly.entity_id
_entity_poly.type
_entity_poly.pdbx_seq_one_letter_code
_entity_poly.pdbx_strand_id
1 'polypeptide(L)'
;MRCLHMDESEYVSMKAVALFDPLAKGVESYSTAIERTRQQVLCAFENHVTKVSPYREMPQRLANLLLLLPPMLAIALVIVEDVQLCKLFGLANVDSLMQELMLPEDTETINSTKTGCVSISHRG
;
A
#
# COMPACT_ATOMS: atom_id res chain seq x y z
N MET A 1 -1.63 -19.04 2.61
CA MET A 1 -0.80 -19.16 1.38
C MET A 1 -0.21 -20.55 1.15
N ARG A 2 0.31 -21.24 2.18
CA ARG A 2 0.86 -22.62 2.04
C ARG A 2 -0.10 -23.60 1.33
N CYS A 3 -1.41 -23.50 1.57
CA CYS A 3 -2.41 -24.35 0.92
C CYS A 3 -2.54 -24.16 -0.60
N LEU A 4 -2.17 -22.98 -1.13
CA LEU A 4 -2.23 -22.67 -2.56
C LEU A 4 -0.92 -22.98 -3.28
N HIS A 5 0.12 -23.42 -2.56
CA HIS A 5 1.46 -23.65 -3.09
C HIS A 5 1.96 -22.47 -3.94
N MET A 6 1.78 -21.25 -3.44
CA MET A 6 2.21 -20.03 -4.13
C MET A 6 3.73 -20.02 -4.23
N ASP A 7 4.26 -19.86 -5.45
CA ASP A 7 5.69 -19.73 -5.66
C ASP A 7 6.18 -18.28 -5.45
N GLU A 8 7.50 -18.08 -5.47
CA GLU A 8 8.10 -16.77 -5.21
C GLU A 8 7.72 -15.73 -6.27
N SER A 9 7.69 -16.09 -7.55
CA SER A 9 7.32 -15.19 -8.64
C SER A 9 5.87 -14.75 -8.56
N GLU A 10 4.96 -15.66 -8.20
CA GLU A 10 3.55 -15.38 -7.94
C GLU A 10 3.39 -14.45 -6.73
N TYR A 11 4.16 -14.69 -5.66
CA TYR A 11 4.14 -13.86 -4.47
C TYR A 11 4.65 -12.43 -4.73
N VAL A 12 5.76 -12.28 -5.46
CA VAL A 12 6.30 -10.98 -5.85
C VAL A 12 5.33 -10.25 -6.78
N SER A 13 4.70 -10.98 -7.72
CA SER A 13 3.69 -10.40 -8.60
C SER A 13 2.47 -9.90 -7.82
N MET A 14 1.99 -10.64 -6.81
CA MET A 14 0.92 -10.18 -5.92
C MET A 14 1.29 -8.89 -5.17
N LYS A 15 2.51 -8.80 -4.64
CA LYS A 15 3.01 -7.57 -4.01
C LYS A 15 3.02 -6.40 -4.98
N ALA A 16 3.50 -6.61 -6.19
CA ALA A 16 3.54 -5.57 -7.21
C ALA A 16 2.13 -5.10 -7.59
N VAL A 17 1.16 -6.01 -7.73
CA VAL A 17 -0.25 -5.65 -7.97
C VAL A 17 -0.81 -4.81 -6.81
N ALA A 18 -0.51 -5.18 -5.57
CA ALA A 18 -0.94 -4.41 -4.40
C ALA A 18 -0.26 -3.05 -4.27
N LEU A 19 1.02 -2.96 -4.68
CA LEU A 19 1.82 -1.74 -4.62
C LEU A 19 1.39 -0.69 -5.64
N PHE A 20 1.10 -1.11 -6.87
CA PHE A 20 0.71 -0.21 -7.94
C PHE A 20 -0.79 0.14 -7.89
N ASP A 21 -1.21 0.80 -6.80
CA ASP A 21 -2.58 1.28 -6.64
C ASP A 21 -2.78 2.64 -7.35
N PRO A 22 -3.55 2.71 -8.45
CA PRO A 22 -3.81 3.97 -9.16
C PRO A 22 -4.71 4.94 -8.38
N LEU A 23 -5.34 4.47 -7.29
CA LEU A 23 -6.25 5.23 -6.42
C LEU A 23 -5.59 5.71 -5.13
N ALA A 24 -4.30 5.44 -4.94
CA ALA A 24 -3.57 5.92 -3.78
C ALA A 24 -3.57 7.46 -3.74
N LYS A 25 -3.71 8.01 -2.53
CA LYS A 25 -3.70 9.47 -2.32
C LYS A 25 -2.32 10.05 -2.64
N GLY A 26 -2.27 11.21 -3.28
CA GLY A 26 -1.04 11.94 -3.56
C GLY A 26 -0.30 11.48 -4.83
N VAL A 27 -0.83 10.51 -5.57
CA VAL A 27 -0.26 10.04 -6.85
C VAL A 27 -1.22 10.23 -8.04
N GLU A 28 -2.23 11.11 -7.91
CA GLU A 28 -3.30 11.31 -8.89
C GLU A 28 -2.73 11.71 -10.27
N SER A 29 -1.67 12.52 -10.29
CA SER A 29 -0.97 12.92 -11.52
C SER A 29 -0.28 11.77 -12.26
N TYR A 30 0.02 10.67 -11.56
CA TYR A 30 0.67 9.47 -12.10
C TYR A 30 -0.28 8.28 -12.26
N SER A 31 -1.57 8.45 -11.93
CA SER A 31 -2.57 7.37 -11.90
C SER A 31 -2.57 6.53 -13.19
N THR A 32 -2.54 7.16 -14.36
CA THR A 32 -2.47 6.47 -15.66
C THR A 32 -1.19 5.64 -15.85
N ALA A 33 -0.04 6.12 -15.38
CA ALA A 33 1.22 5.41 -15.48
C ALA A 33 1.29 4.23 -14.49
N ILE A 34 0.77 4.42 -13.29
CA ILE A 34 0.61 3.37 -12.27
C ILE A 34 -0.32 2.28 -12.81
N GLU A 35 -1.46 2.64 -13.38
CA GLU A 35 -2.41 1.69 -13.97
C GLU A 35 -1.78 0.88 -15.10
N ARG A 36 -1.05 1.54 -16.00
CA ARG A 36 -0.31 0.85 -17.07
C ARG A 36 0.68 -0.16 -16.49
N THR A 37 1.41 0.22 -15.44
CA THR A 37 2.40 -0.66 -14.80
C THR A 37 1.72 -1.84 -14.11
N ARG A 38 0.63 -1.60 -13.38
CA ARG A 38 -0.20 -2.65 -12.78
C ARG A 38 -0.69 -3.63 -13.84
N GLN A 39 -1.15 -3.14 -14.99
CA GLN A 39 -1.59 -4.00 -16.08
C GLN A 39 -0.45 -4.85 -16.66
N GLN A 40 0.75 -4.29 -16.81
CA GLN A 40 1.93 -5.05 -17.24
C GLN A 40 2.28 -6.17 -16.25
N VAL A 41 2.22 -5.87 -14.94
CA VAL A 41 2.41 -6.87 -13.89
C VAL A 41 1.35 -7.96 -13.97
N LEU A 42 0.06 -7.61 -14.14
CA LEU A 42 -1.02 -8.58 -14.27
C LEU A 42 -0.84 -9.49 -15.50
N CYS A 43 -0.44 -8.93 -16.64
CA CYS A 43 -0.13 -9.72 -17.83
C CYS A 43 1.07 -10.65 -17.60
N ALA A 44 2.13 -10.18 -16.94
CA ALA A 44 3.28 -11.02 -16.60
C ALA A 44 2.89 -12.13 -15.61
N PHE A 45 2.07 -11.80 -14.62
CA PHE A 45 1.59 -12.71 -13.61
C PHE A 45 0.71 -13.83 -14.21
N GLU A 46 -0.24 -13.48 -15.08
CA GLU A 46 -1.04 -14.44 -15.82
C GLU A 46 -0.18 -15.36 -16.69
N ASN A 47 0.79 -14.80 -17.42
CA ASN A 47 1.72 -15.59 -18.23
C ASN A 47 2.54 -16.57 -17.37
N HIS A 48 3.04 -16.12 -16.21
CA HIS A 48 3.77 -16.99 -15.29
C HIS A 48 2.88 -18.13 -14.78
N VAL A 49 1.69 -17.80 -14.26
CA VAL A 49 0.73 -18.76 -13.72
C VAL A 49 0.32 -19.80 -14.76
N THR A 50 0.13 -19.39 -16.02
CA THR A 50 -0.36 -20.27 -17.09
C THR A 50 0.73 -21.08 -17.80
N LYS A 51 1.96 -20.54 -17.92
CA LYS A 51 3.01 -21.13 -18.77
C LYS A 51 4.22 -21.65 -18.01
N VAL A 52 4.55 -21.07 -16.86
CA VAL A 52 5.82 -21.31 -16.16
C VAL A 52 5.61 -22.04 -14.84
N SER A 53 4.56 -21.68 -14.09
CA SER A 53 4.28 -22.22 -12.77
C SER A 53 4.17 -23.76 -12.80
N PRO A 54 4.78 -24.47 -11.84
CA PRO A 54 4.64 -25.92 -11.72
C PRO A 54 3.20 -26.34 -11.39
N TYR A 55 2.36 -25.39 -10.95
CA TYR A 55 0.97 -25.59 -10.57
C TYR A 55 -0.02 -25.05 -11.63
N ARG A 56 0.43 -24.80 -12.86
CA ARG A 56 -0.38 -24.24 -13.95
C ARG A 56 -1.66 -25.03 -14.28
N GLU A 57 -1.67 -26.34 -14.00
CA GLU A 57 -2.82 -27.22 -14.24
C GLU A 57 -3.94 -27.04 -13.19
N MET A 58 -3.67 -26.30 -12.10
CA MET A 58 -4.69 -26.01 -11.10
C MET A 58 -5.75 -25.07 -11.69
N PRO A 59 -7.05 -25.43 -11.62
CA PRO A 59 -8.10 -24.62 -12.21
C PRO A 59 -8.18 -23.25 -11.54
N GLN A 60 -8.37 -22.22 -12.37
CA GLN A 60 -8.60 -20.83 -11.92
C GLN A 60 -7.51 -20.30 -10.97
N ARG A 61 -6.26 -20.82 -11.07
CA ARG A 61 -5.18 -20.47 -10.15
C ARG A 61 -4.96 -18.96 -10.02
N LEU A 62 -4.91 -18.24 -11.14
CA LEU A 62 -4.73 -16.78 -11.12
C LEU A 62 -5.84 -16.09 -10.31
N ALA A 63 -7.10 -16.44 -10.57
CA ALA A 63 -8.24 -15.87 -9.85
C ALA A 63 -8.17 -16.18 -8.35
N ASN A 64 -7.86 -17.44 -7.99
CA ASN A 64 -7.70 -17.86 -6.60
C ASN A 64 -6.56 -17.12 -5.88
N LEU A 65 -5.47 -16.79 -6.58
CA LEU A 65 -4.37 -15.98 -6.05
C LEU A 65 -4.81 -14.52 -5.86
N LEU A 66 -5.45 -13.91 -6.86
CA LEU A 66 -5.94 -12.52 -6.78
C LEU A 66 -7.02 -12.33 -5.71
N LEU A 67 -7.85 -13.35 -5.47
CA LEU A 67 -8.85 -13.36 -4.38
C LEU A 67 -8.23 -13.31 -2.97
N LEU A 68 -6.92 -13.48 -2.84
CA LEU A 68 -6.23 -13.26 -1.57
C LEU A 68 -6.00 -11.79 -1.26
N LEU A 69 -6.02 -10.88 -2.24
CA LEU A 69 -5.74 -9.46 -2.02
C LEU A 69 -6.75 -8.81 -1.04
N PRO A 70 -8.08 -8.99 -1.15
CA PRO A 70 -9.03 -8.41 -0.20
C PRO A 70 -8.83 -8.86 1.26
N PRO A 71 -8.72 -10.18 1.59
CA PRO A 71 -8.48 -10.58 2.96
C PRO A 71 -7.10 -10.15 3.47
N MET A 72 -6.08 -10.04 2.60
CA MET A 72 -4.78 -9.49 3.00
C MET A 72 -4.86 -8.02 3.39
N LEU A 73 -5.60 -7.21 2.62
CA LEU A 73 -5.84 -5.81 2.98
C LEU A 73 -6.59 -5.68 4.31
N ALA A 74 -7.63 -6.51 4.52
CA ALA A 74 -8.38 -6.50 5.78
C ALA A 74 -7.48 -6.80 7.00
N ILE A 75 -6.61 -7.81 6.89
CA ILE A 75 -5.65 -8.13 7.97
C ILE A 75 -4.64 -7.00 8.16
N ALA A 76 -4.13 -6.42 7.08
CA ALA A 76 -3.18 -5.31 7.17
C ALA A 76 -3.77 -4.08 7.89
N LEU A 77 -5.04 -3.76 7.63
CA LEU A 77 -5.74 -2.67 8.31
C LEU A 77 -5.92 -2.94 9.81
N VAL A 78 -6.24 -4.17 10.19
CA VAL A 78 -6.31 -4.55 11.63
C VAL A 78 -4.95 -4.39 12.30
N ILE A 79 -3.85 -4.77 11.64
CA ILE A 79 -2.50 -4.60 12.19
C ILE A 79 -2.18 -3.11 12.35
N VAL A 80 -2.57 -2.26 11.41
CA VAL A 80 -2.41 -0.81 11.53
C VAL A 80 -3.20 -0.28 12.73
N GLU A 81 -4.45 -0.70 12.89
CA GLU A 81 -5.29 -0.33 14.03
C GLU A 81 -4.68 -0.77 15.37
N ASP A 82 -4.19 -2.01 15.47
CA ASP A 82 -3.54 -2.52 16.67
C ASP A 82 -2.30 -1.69 17.04
N VAL A 83 -1.50 -1.29 16.05
CA VAL A 83 -0.33 -0.41 16.27
C VAL A 83 -0.77 0.98 16.73
N GLN A 84 -1.85 1.54 16.15
CA GLN A 84 -2.44 2.81 16.60
C GLN A 84 -2.87 2.74 18.07
N LEU A 85 -3.58 1.68 18.45
CA LEU A 85 -4.07 1.49 19.82
C LEU A 85 -2.90 1.28 20.80
N CYS A 86 -1.88 0.50 20.42
CA CYS A 86 -0.68 0.32 21.23
C CYS A 86 0.03 1.64 21.52
N LYS A 87 0.14 2.52 20.51
CA LYS A 87 0.71 3.87 20.68
C LYS A 87 -0.20 4.75 21.56
N LEU A 88 -1.51 4.77 21.29
CA LEU A 88 -2.47 5.63 21.99
C LEU A 88 -2.54 5.32 23.50
N PHE A 89 -2.52 4.04 23.87
CA PHE A 89 -2.58 3.60 25.26
C PHE A 89 -1.20 3.41 25.91
N GLY A 90 -0.11 3.66 25.19
CA GLY A 90 1.25 3.49 25.69
C GLY A 90 1.60 2.04 26.05
N LEU A 91 1.01 1.06 25.35
CA LEU A 91 1.20 -0.37 25.63
C LEU A 91 2.54 -0.90 25.09
N ALA A 92 3.11 -0.22 24.10
CA ALA A 92 4.41 -0.56 23.51
C ALA A 92 5.14 0.71 23.05
N ASN A 93 6.48 0.66 23.06
CA ASN A 93 7.30 1.71 22.46
C ASN A 93 7.40 1.49 20.95
N VAL A 94 6.53 2.13 20.19
CA VAL A 94 6.55 2.11 18.72
C VAL A 94 7.58 3.12 18.23
N ASP A 95 8.61 2.69 17.51
CA ASP A 95 9.63 3.61 17.00
C ASP A 95 9.10 4.53 15.90
N SER A 96 9.84 5.62 15.62
CA SER A 96 9.40 6.65 14.68
C SER A 96 9.23 6.14 13.24
N LEU A 97 10.07 5.19 12.80
CA LEU A 97 9.99 4.65 11.44
C LEU A 97 8.74 3.77 11.29
N MET A 98 8.44 2.92 12.27
CA MET A 98 7.21 2.14 12.26
C MET A 98 5.97 3.04 12.29
N GLN A 99 6.00 4.15 13.04
CA GLN A 99 4.90 5.10 13.07
C GLN A 99 4.67 5.75 11.69
N GLU A 100 5.74 6.23 11.05
CA GLU A 100 5.66 6.87 9.74
C GLU A 100 5.15 5.92 8.64
N LEU A 101 5.55 4.65 8.70
CA LEU A 101 5.18 3.65 7.70
C LEU A 101 3.77 3.08 7.89
N MET A 102 3.29 2.97 9.13
CA MET A 102 2.05 2.25 9.45
C MET A 102 0.89 3.18 9.80
N LEU A 103 1.16 4.36 10.35
CA LEU A 103 0.12 5.26 10.83
C LEU A 103 -0.14 6.37 9.80
N PRO A 104 -1.40 6.80 9.63
CA PRO A 104 -1.71 7.99 8.85
C PRO A 104 -0.98 9.20 9.42
N GLU A 105 -0.58 10.14 8.56
CA GLU A 105 -0.05 11.41 9.02
C GLU A 105 -1.10 12.14 9.87
N ASP A 106 -0.70 12.60 11.05
CA ASP A 106 -1.53 13.45 11.89
C ASP A 106 -1.74 14.79 11.17
N THR A 107 -2.93 15.00 10.62
CA THR A 107 -3.34 16.23 9.89
C THR A 107 -3.31 17.54 10.71
N GLU A 108 -2.62 17.57 11.86
CA GLU A 108 -2.58 18.67 12.83
C GLU A 108 -1.39 19.64 12.65
N THR A 109 -0.47 19.44 11.69
CA THR A 109 0.77 20.25 11.60
C THR A 109 0.93 21.18 10.38
N ILE A 110 -0.08 21.34 9.51
CA ILE A 110 0.05 22.23 8.33
C ILE A 110 -0.45 23.69 8.58
N ASN A 111 -1.13 23.99 9.69
CA ASN A 111 -1.72 25.33 9.90
C ASN A 111 -0.93 26.30 10.82
N SER A 112 0.29 25.97 11.28
CA SER A 112 1.04 26.83 12.24
C SER A 112 2.25 27.60 11.69
N THR A 113 2.42 27.74 10.37
CA THR A 113 3.55 28.53 9.79
C THR A 113 3.14 29.70 8.89
N LYS A 114 1.88 30.15 8.92
CA LYS A 114 1.47 31.44 8.31
C LYS A 114 1.02 32.49 9.32
N THR A 115 1.87 32.81 10.29
CA THR A 115 1.78 34.07 11.05
C THR A 115 3.18 34.56 11.40
N GLY A 116 3.60 35.67 10.80
CA GLY A 116 4.78 36.41 11.30
C GLY A 116 5.70 37.03 10.25
N CYS A 117 5.22 38.00 9.47
CA CYS A 117 6.05 39.18 9.18
C CYS A 117 5.16 40.40 8.98
N VAL A 118 4.96 41.13 10.07
CA VAL A 118 4.44 42.50 10.06
C VAL A 118 5.56 43.40 9.54
N SER A 119 5.29 44.19 8.50
CA SER A 119 6.05 45.39 8.19
C SER A 119 5.06 46.47 7.80
N ILE A 120 4.62 47.23 8.81
CA ILE A 120 3.90 48.49 8.65
C ILE A 120 4.90 49.49 8.05
N SER A 121 4.70 49.89 6.80
CA SER A 121 5.44 51.00 6.20
C SER A 121 4.59 52.26 6.24
N HIS A 122 4.92 53.15 7.18
CA HIS A 122 4.54 54.56 7.16
C HIS A 122 5.35 55.31 6.08
N ARG A 123 4.66 56.04 5.19
CA ARG A 123 5.10 57.23 4.40
C ARG A 123 4.01 57.50 3.36
N GLY A 124 3.46 58.69 3.18
CA GLY A 124 3.59 60.01 3.79
C GLY A 124 2.51 60.90 3.18
#